data_AF-A0A5M9WUN4-F1
#
_entry.id   AF-A0A5M9WUN4-F1
#
_cell.length_a   1.000
_cell.length_b   1.000
_cell.length_c   1.000
_cell.angle_alpha   90.00
_cell.angle_beta   90.00
_cell.angle_gamma   90.00
#
_symmetry.space_group_name_H-M   'P 1'
#
loop_
_entity.id
_entity.type
_entity.pdbx_description
1 polymer ?
#
loop_
_entity_poly.entity_id
_entity_poly.type
_entity_poly.pdbx_seq_one_letter_code
_entity_poly.pdbx_strand_id
1 'polypeptide(L)'
;MKFRKIPFWIIALILVPLIYLVVVNPLFLIKLFSAIGSPSSGEIKNETRKFMEERYDRPFRILTLKETNLSGYYEGRGVSVEEDLTFSFAKSPGRDPQTDYRLNVWAKSLITPFVDNNEVKYEVDYQSPSLSFNDNMGLDYWDNNFLIKPEEVSIKISFMYTHKMSREQIFSIIKKMKVQGIGNLSILLYPTVDSPDLPLLAELGFSEYYEKNTNEFIGKCEILNQEHLNDINDFEVGNSCLRDK
;
A
#
# COMPACT_ATOMS: atom_id res chain seq x y z
N MET A 1 38.24 -51.76 12.85
CA MET A 1 37.79 -50.50 13.47
C MET A 1 37.01 -50.83 14.74
N LYS A 2 37.48 -50.42 15.93
CA LYS A 2 36.73 -50.58 17.19
C LYS A 2 35.70 -49.46 17.27
N PHE A 3 34.41 -49.78 17.15
CA PHE A 3 33.34 -48.83 17.48
C PHE A 3 33.43 -48.53 18.98
N ARG A 4 33.89 -47.33 19.35
CA ARG A 4 33.78 -46.81 20.72
C ARG A 4 32.29 -46.74 21.05
N LYS A 5 31.83 -47.63 21.94
CA LYS A 5 30.48 -47.59 22.49
C LYS A 5 30.32 -46.26 23.24
N ILE A 6 29.56 -45.33 22.68
CA ILE A 6 29.20 -44.09 23.37
C ILE A 6 28.35 -44.51 24.58
N PRO A 7 28.75 -44.19 25.82
CA PRO A 7 27.97 -44.55 26.98
C PRO A 7 26.60 -43.87 26.93
N PHE A 8 25.55 -44.64 27.23
CA PHE A 8 24.15 -44.23 27.13
C PHE A 8 23.83 -42.92 27.86
N TRP A 9 24.54 -42.64 28.95
CA TRP A 9 24.42 -41.39 29.71
C TRP A 9 24.75 -40.13 28.90
N ILE A 10 25.70 -40.20 27.97
CA ILE A 10 26.03 -39.07 27.08
C ILE A 10 24.87 -38.83 26.09
N ILE A 11 24.26 -39.92 25.58
CA ILE A 11 23.10 -39.83 24.69
C ILE A 11 21.93 -39.19 25.45
N ALA A 12 21.66 -39.62 26.68
CA ALA A 12 20.61 -39.06 27.53
C ALA A 12 20.87 -37.58 27.91
N LEU A 13 22.12 -37.21 28.23
CA LEU A 13 22.52 -35.83 28.56
C LEU A 13 22.34 -34.85 27.40
N ILE A 14 22.36 -35.33 26.15
CA ILE A 14 22.10 -34.50 24.96
C ILE A 14 20.62 -34.53 24.59
N LEU A 15 19.98 -35.71 24.61
CA LEU A 15 18.59 -35.87 24.19
C LEU A 15 17.59 -35.23 25.15
N VAL A 16 17.79 -35.31 26.46
CA VAL A 16 16.83 -34.77 27.45
C VAL A 16 16.73 -33.24 27.35
N PRO A 17 17.83 -32.47 27.27
CA PRO A 17 17.76 -31.03 27.00
C PRO A 17 17.16 -30.69 25.64
N LEU A 18 17.44 -31.49 24.60
CA LEU A 18 16.88 -31.28 23.26
C LEU A 18 15.36 -31.50 23.25
N ILE A 19 14.89 -32.60 23.86
CA ILE A 19 13.46 -32.88 24.02
C ILE A 19 12.80 -31.80 24.89
N TYR A 20 13.44 -31.35 25.96
CA TYR A 20 12.92 -30.27 26.80
C TYR A 20 12.78 -28.96 26.01
N LEU A 21 13.78 -28.59 25.20
CA LEU A 21 13.70 -27.43 24.29
C LEU A 21 12.56 -27.57 23.28
N VAL A 22 12.35 -28.77 22.72
CA VAL A 22 11.33 -29.06 21.71
C VAL A 22 9.91 -29.11 22.29
N VAL A 23 9.73 -29.72 23.46
CA VAL A 23 8.41 -29.99 24.05
C VAL A 23 7.94 -28.85 24.95
N VAL A 24 8.85 -28.22 25.72
CA VAL A 24 8.48 -27.20 26.73
C VAL A 24 8.53 -25.79 26.18
N ASN A 25 9.34 -25.53 25.15
CA ASN A 25 9.45 -24.19 24.55
C ASN A 25 9.32 -24.20 23.02
N PRO A 26 8.21 -24.72 22.46
CA PRO A 26 7.98 -24.78 21.01
C PRO A 26 8.00 -23.38 20.38
N LEU A 27 7.60 -22.34 21.13
CA LEU A 27 7.68 -20.94 20.71
C LEU A 27 9.12 -20.47 20.47
N PHE A 28 10.09 -20.97 21.24
CA PHE A 28 11.50 -20.62 21.08
C PHE A 28 12.07 -21.22 19.79
N LEU A 29 11.72 -22.47 19.45
CA LEU A 29 12.15 -23.10 18.20
C LEU A 29 11.45 -22.51 16.98
N ILE A 30 10.16 -22.18 17.07
CA ILE A 30 9.45 -21.44 16.00
C ILE A 30 10.15 -20.10 15.76
N LYS A 31 10.47 -19.34 16.82
CA LYS A 31 11.26 -18.10 16.69
C LYS A 31 12.64 -18.33 16.09
N LEU A 32 13.38 -19.34 16.56
CA LEU A 32 14.75 -19.63 16.12
C LEU A 32 14.79 -20.05 14.64
N PHE A 33 13.86 -20.89 14.18
CA PHE A 33 13.80 -21.33 12.79
C PHE A 33 13.15 -20.30 11.87
N SER A 34 12.22 -19.48 12.37
CA SER A 34 11.69 -18.34 11.60
C SER A 34 12.77 -17.31 11.27
N ALA A 35 13.79 -17.17 12.15
CA ALA A 35 14.92 -16.25 11.98
C ALA A 35 16.05 -16.80 11.08
N ILE A 36 16.11 -18.10 10.83
CA ILE A 36 17.14 -18.74 9.97
C ILE A 36 16.69 -18.81 8.51
N GLY A 37 15.38 -18.74 8.25
CA GLY A 37 14.80 -18.76 6.90
C GLY A 37 14.27 -17.42 6.38
N SER A 38 14.48 -16.32 7.12
CA SER A 38 14.04 -15.00 6.67
C SER A 38 15.01 -14.48 5.61
N PRO A 39 14.56 -14.19 4.37
CA PRO A 39 15.42 -13.58 3.37
C PRO A 39 15.94 -12.25 3.90
N SER A 40 17.21 -11.95 3.63
CA SER A 40 17.80 -10.67 4.00
C SER A 40 17.08 -9.51 3.30
N SER A 41 17.10 -8.31 3.88
CA SER A 41 16.51 -7.12 3.26
C SER A 41 17.04 -6.83 1.84
N GLY A 42 18.28 -7.25 1.54
CA GLY A 42 18.85 -7.19 0.19
C GLY A 42 18.20 -8.17 -0.78
N GLU A 43 17.93 -9.40 -0.34
CA GLU A 43 17.25 -10.43 -1.14
C GLU A 43 15.79 -10.05 -1.40
N ILE A 44 15.08 -9.56 -0.38
CA ILE A 44 13.69 -9.09 -0.53
C ILE A 44 13.60 -7.94 -1.55
N LYS A 45 14.53 -6.99 -1.48
CA LYS A 45 14.59 -5.88 -2.46
C LYS A 45 14.83 -6.39 -3.88
N ASN A 46 15.72 -7.35 -4.06
CA ASN A 46 16.04 -7.90 -5.38
C ASN A 46 14.89 -8.76 -5.93
N GLU A 47 14.27 -9.60 -5.11
CA GLU A 47 13.08 -10.38 -5.51
C GLU A 47 11.92 -9.47 -5.90
N THR A 48 11.63 -8.46 -5.08
CA THR A 48 10.57 -7.49 -5.38
C THR A 48 10.88 -6.75 -6.67
N ARG A 49 12.15 -6.33 -6.87
CA ARG A 49 12.59 -5.70 -8.12
C ARG A 49 12.31 -6.57 -9.34
N LYS A 50 12.79 -7.81 -9.28
CA LYS A 50 12.63 -8.77 -10.36
C LYS A 50 11.15 -9.01 -10.70
N PHE A 51 10.33 -9.26 -9.69
CA PHE A 51 8.90 -9.52 -9.88
C PHE A 51 8.18 -8.38 -10.59
N MET A 52 8.39 -7.14 -10.13
CA MET A 52 7.73 -5.97 -10.69
C MET A 52 8.23 -5.66 -12.11
N GLU A 53 9.54 -5.79 -12.37
CA GLU A 53 10.12 -5.62 -13.71
C GLU A 53 9.57 -6.66 -14.68
N GLU A 54 9.51 -7.94 -14.28
CA GLU A 54 8.98 -9.03 -15.12
C GLU A 54 7.47 -8.87 -15.38
N ARG A 55 6.70 -8.42 -14.38
CA ARG A 55 5.24 -8.36 -14.47
C ARG A 55 4.72 -7.11 -15.17
N TYR A 56 5.37 -5.97 -14.99
CA TYR A 56 4.90 -4.69 -15.52
C TYR A 56 5.78 -4.11 -16.63
N ASP A 57 6.93 -4.71 -16.92
CA ASP A 57 7.89 -4.25 -17.95
C ASP A 57 8.32 -2.78 -17.73
N ARG A 58 8.57 -2.45 -16.46
CA ARG A 58 8.87 -1.07 -16.03
C ARG A 58 9.94 -1.03 -14.94
N PRO A 59 10.92 -0.12 -15.03
CA PRO A 59 11.89 0.10 -13.98
C PRO A 59 11.26 0.88 -12.82
N PHE A 60 11.59 0.50 -11.60
CA PHE A 60 11.14 1.19 -10.40
C PHE A 60 12.21 1.19 -9.31
N ARG A 61 12.06 2.13 -8.38
CA ARG A 61 12.93 2.26 -7.20
C ARG A 61 12.13 1.99 -5.94
N ILE A 62 12.61 1.08 -5.09
CA ILE A 62 12.06 0.87 -3.75
C ILE A 62 12.49 2.04 -2.86
N LEU A 63 11.52 2.75 -2.31
CA LEU A 63 11.70 3.86 -1.37
C LEU A 63 11.80 3.34 0.05
N THR A 64 10.80 2.58 0.48
CA THR A 64 10.71 2.02 1.83
C THR A 64 10.38 0.55 1.78
N LEU A 65 10.88 -0.19 2.77
CA LEU A 65 10.60 -1.60 2.98
C LEU A 65 10.49 -1.83 4.48
N LYS A 66 9.32 -2.28 4.94
CA LYS A 66 9.02 -2.62 6.33
C LYS A 66 8.85 -4.13 6.40
N GLU A 67 9.84 -4.80 6.99
CA GLU A 67 9.83 -6.25 7.20
C GLU A 67 9.26 -6.58 8.58
N THR A 68 8.42 -7.61 8.65
CA THR A 68 7.94 -8.13 9.94
C THR A 68 8.83 -9.26 10.44
N ASN A 69 9.16 -9.23 11.73
CA ASN A 69 10.19 -10.09 12.31
C ASN A 69 9.86 -11.60 12.36
N LEU A 70 8.65 -12.05 11.98
CA LEU A 70 8.21 -13.42 12.31
C LEU A 70 7.47 -14.18 11.20
N SER A 71 7.25 -13.60 10.03
CA SER A 71 6.32 -14.21 9.08
C SER A 71 6.66 -13.99 7.62
N GLY A 72 7.88 -13.59 7.24
CA GLY A 72 8.24 -13.37 5.83
C GLY A 72 7.33 -12.37 5.10
N TYR A 73 6.51 -11.64 5.86
CA TYR A 73 5.63 -10.61 5.37
C TYR A 73 6.42 -9.31 5.34
N TYR A 74 6.30 -8.63 4.21
CA TYR A 74 6.84 -7.30 4.05
C TYR A 74 5.87 -6.43 3.28
N GLU A 75 5.92 -5.15 3.59
CA GLU A 75 5.27 -4.09 2.85
C GLU A 75 6.31 -3.05 2.46
N GLY A 76 6.03 -2.29 1.42
CA GLY A 76 6.92 -1.24 0.99
C GLY A 76 6.28 -0.31 0.00
N ARG A 77 7.04 0.71 -0.38
CA ARG A 77 6.63 1.71 -1.35
C ARG A 77 7.68 1.82 -2.44
N GLY A 78 7.21 1.90 -3.68
CA GLY A 78 8.03 2.04 -4.87
C GLY A 78 7.67 3.29 -5.64
N VAL A 79 8.61 3.80 -6.44
CA VAL A 79 8.34 4.82 -7.46
C VAL A 79 8.68 4.28 -8.84
N SER A 80 7.72 4.36 -9.76
CA SER A 80 7.93 4.11 -11.19
C SER A 80 8.81 5.22 -11.75
N VAL A 81 9.96 4.88 -12.32
CA VAL A 81 10.94 5.88 -12.79
C VAL A 81 10.41 6.64 -14.01
N GLU A 82 9.67 5.95 -14.88
CA GLU A 82 9.15 6.53 -16.12
C GLU A 82 7.89 7.36 -15.90
N GLU A 83 7.02 6.92 -14.99
CA GLU A 83 5.70 7.53 -14.79
C GLU A 83 5.67 8.48 -13.59
N ASP A 84 6.75 8.62 -12.84
CA ASP A 84 6.83 9.41 -11.60
C ASP A 84 5.62 9.13 -10.68
N LEU A 85 5.39 7.84 -10.45
CA LEU A 85 4.21 7.34 -9.76
C LEU A 85 4.63 6.52 -8.55
N THR A 86 4.16 6.93 -7.36
CA THR A 86 4.37 6.18 -6.12
C THR A 86 3.27 5.14 -5.95
N PHE A 87 3.65 3.94 -5.54
CA PHE A 87 2.74 2.81 -5.38
C PHE A 87 3.16 1.98 -4.17
N SER A 88 2.21 1.31 -3.54
CA SER A 88 2.46 0.39 -2.43
C SER A 88 2.56 -1.04 -2.95
N PHE A 89 3.39 -1.84 -2.29
CA PHE A 89 3.47 -3.27 -2.54
C PHE A 89 3.56 -4.04 -1.22
N ALA A 90 3.05 -5.27 -1.22
CA ALA A 90 3.13 -6.16 -0.06
C ALA A 90 3.27 -7.62 -0.50
N LYS A 91 3.97 -8.43 0.28
CA LYS A 91 4.07 -9.88 0.08
C LYS A 91 3.80 -10.61 1.39
N SER A 92 3.08 -11.72 1.30
CA SER A 92 2.88 -12.69 2.39
C SER A 92 3.50 -14.03 2.00
N PRO A 93 3.86 -14.91 2.96
CA PRO A 93 4.34 -16.25 2.66
C PRO A 93 3.40 -17.04 1.77
N GLY A 94 3.98 -17.76 0.81
CA GLY A 94 3.22 -18.62 -0.10
C GLY A 94 2.33 -17.87 -1.09
N ARG A 95 2.52 -16.55 -1.24
CA ARG A 95 1.77 -15.70 -2.17
C ARG A 95 2.70 -14.82 -2.97
N ASP A 96 2.28 -14.50 -4.19
CA ASP A 96 2.96 -13.51 -5.00
C ASP A 96 2.79 -12.11 -4.38
N PRO A 97 3.78 -11.22 -4.57
CA PRO A 97 3.64 -9.83 -4.16
C PRO A 97 2.42 -9.20 -4.85
N GLN A 98 1.65 -8.42 -4.08
CA GLN A 98 0.58 -7.58 -4.59
C GLN A 98 1.09 -6.13 -4.65
N THR A 99 0.55 -5.37 -5.59
CA THR A 99 0.88 -3.95 -5.77
C THR A 99 -0.34 -3.19 -6.23
N ASP A 100 -0.42 -1.91 -5.90
CA ASP A 100 -1.43 -0.99 -6.43
C ASP A 100 -0.93 -0.23 -7.68
N TYR A 101 0.22 -0.62 -8.26
CA TYR A 101 0.82 0.04 -9.41
C TYR A 101 -0.15 0.25 -10.58
N ARG A 102 -0.84 -0.81 -11.03
CA ARG A 102 -1.81 -0.70 -12.15
C ARG A 102 -3.02 0.16 -11.80
N LEU A 103 -3.50 0.11 -10.56
CA LEU A 103 -4.55 1.00 -10.07
C LEU A 103 -4.09 2.45 -10.17
N ASN A 104 -2.90 2.75 -9.68
CA ASN A 104 -2.37 4.10 -9.70
C ASN A 104 -2.12 4.60 -11.13
N VAL A 105 -1.59 3.78 -12.05
CA VAL A 105 -1.43 4.13 -13.48
C VAL A 105 -2.79 4.40 -14.13
N TRP A 106 -3.77 3.52 -13.92
CA TRP A 106 -5.12 3.71 -14.42
C TRP A 106 -5.75 4.99 -13.87
N ALA A 107 -5.68 5.21 -12.56
CA ALA A 107 -6.26 6.39 -11.92
C ALA A 107 -5.55 7.67 -12.36
N LYS A 108 -4.24 7.62 -12.60
CA LYS A 108 -3.47 8.73 -13.18
C LYS A 108 -4.05 9.19 -14.51
N SER A 109 -4.43 8.27 -15.39
CA SER A 109 -5.06 8.61 -16.68
C SER A 109 -6.40 9.34 -16.54
N LEU A 110 -7.10 9.16 -15.40
CA LEU A 110 -8.41 9.75 -15.13
C LEU A 110 -8.32 11.05 -14.34
N ILE A 111 -7.30 11.20 -13.49
CA ILE A 111 -7.14 12.33 -12.57
C ILE A 111 -6.29 13.44 -13.19
N THR A 112 -5.16 13.09 -13.83
CA THR A 112 -4.17 14.05 -14.38
C THR A 112 -4.80 15.17 -15.20
N PRO A 113 -5.77 14.91 -16.11
CA PRO A 113 -6.40 15.98 -16.91
C PRO A 113 -7.02 17.12 -16.10
N PHE A 114 -7.29 16.91 -14.80
CA PHE A 114 -7.92 17.90 -13.92
C PHE A 114 -6.96 18.53 -12.90
N VAL A 115 -5.76 17.96 -12.72
CA VAL A 115 -4.85 18.34 -11.62
C VAL A 115 -3.38 18.48 -12.05
N ASP A 116 -3.08 18.49 -13.35
CA ASP A 116 -1.71 18.52 -13.86
C ASP A 116 -1.01 19.88 -13.63
N ASN A 117 -0.68 20.15 -12.37
CA ASN A 117 0.20 21.23 -11.93
C ASN A 117 1.05 20.76 -10.74
N ASN A 118 2.17 21.42 -10.49
CA ASN A 118 3.11 21.01 -9.44
C ASN A 118 2.57 21.19 -8.01
N GLU A 119 1.45 21.89 -7.84
CA GLU A 119 0.88 22.27 -6.54
C GLU A 119 -0.08 21.23 -5.98
N VAL A 120 -0.54 20.28 -6.80
CA VAL A 120 -1.43 19.20 -6.37
C VAL A 120 -0.70 17.88 -6.47
N LYS A 121 -0.63 17.16 -5.34
CA LYS A 121 -0.16 15.78 -5.27
C LYS A 121 -1.33 14.89 -4.91
N TYR A 122 -1.36 13.68 -5.44
CA TYR A 122 -2.39 12.71 -5.10
C TYR A 122 -1.86 11.28 -5.03
N GLU A 123 -2.57 10.45 -4.30
CA GLU A 123 -2.31 9.02 -4.11
C GLU A 123 -3.65 8.26 -4.13
N VAL A 124 -3.65 7.08 -4.75
CA VAL A 124 -4.86 6.26 -4.92
C VAL A 124 -4.65 4.90 -4.28
N ASP A 125 -5.52 4.57 -3.33
CA ASP A 125 -5.48 3.31 -2.58
C ASP A 125 -6.84 2.60 -2.66
N TYR A 126 -6.88 1.31 -2.35
CA TYR A 126 -8.13 0.60 -2.07
C TYR A 126 -8.73 1.00 -0.70
N GLN A 127 -10.06 1.16 -0.62
CA GLN A 127 -10.87 1.38 0.62
C GLN A 127 -11.68 0.15 1.03
N SER A 128 -11.14 -1.04 0.83
CA SER A 128 -11.72 -2.24 1.43
C SER A 128 -11.01 -2.51 2.75
N PRO A 129 -11.68 -3.05 3.80
CA PRO A 129 -11.03 -3.52 5.01
C PRO A 129 -10.20 -4.76 4.70
N SER A 130 -9.12 -4.61 3.93
CA SER A 130 -8.52 -5.67 3.13
C SER A 130 -9.60 -6.43 2.33
N LEU A 131 -9.54 -6.40 1.00
CA LEU A 131 -9.85 -7.65 0.30
C LEU A 131 -8.89 -8.64 0.94
N SER A 132 -9.41 -9.40 1.91
CA SER A 132 -8.57 -10.10 2.84
C SER A 132 -7.67 -10.98 1.99
N PHE A 133 -6.40 -11.11 2.36
CA PHE A 133 -5.56 -12.14 1.72
C PHE A 133 -6.30 -13.50 1.74
N ASN A 134 -7.34 -13.72 2.55
CA ASN A 134 -8.14 -14.95 2.51
C ASN A 134 -9.04 -15.16 1.28
N ASP A 135 -9.22 -14.19 0.39
CA ASP A 135 -10.03 -14.42 -0.81
C ASP A 135 -9.21 -15.17 -1.89
N ASN A 136 -9.81 -16.23 -2.46
CA ASN A 136 -9.25 -17.09 -3.51
C ASN A 136 -8.97 -16.36 -4.85
N MET A 137 -8.91 -15.03 -4.84
CA MET A 137 -8.70 -14.22 -6.03
C MET A 137 -7.20 -14.11 -6.32
N GLY A 138 -6.83 -14.48 -7.54
CA GLY A 138 -5.45 -14.43 -8.00
C GLY A 138 -4.94 -13.00 -8.19
N LEU A 139 -3.63 -12.86 -8.30
CA LEU A 139 -2.93 -11.59 -8.53
C LEU A 139 -3.44 -10.84 -9.78
N ASP A 140 -3.83 -11.55 -10.84
CA ASP A 140 -4.38 -10.93 -12.06
C ASP A 140 -5.71 -10.22 -11.81
N TYR A 141 -6.53 -10.75 -10.89
CA TYR A 141 -7.76 -10.09 -10.46
C TYR A 141 -7.41 -8.84 -9.66
N TRP A 142 -6.48 -8.92 -8.71
CA TRP A 142 -6.03 -7.77 -7.94
C TRP A 142 -5.58 -6.61 -8.84
N ASP A 143 -4.75 -6.92 -9.83
CA ASP A 143 -4.16 -5.98 -10.77
C ASP A 143 -5.16 -5.27 -11.69
N ASN A 144 -6.35 -5.85 -11.93
CA ASN A 144 -7.28 -5.37 -12.94
C ASN A 144 -8.75 -5.35 -12.47
N ASN A 145 -9.05 -5.57 -11.19
CA ASN A 145 -10.43 -5.61 -10.70
C ASN A 145 -11.20 -4.31 -10.96
N PHE A 146 -10.52 -3.17 -10.93
CA PHE A 146 -11.05 -1.86 -11.31
C PHE A 146 -11.44 -1.75 -12.80
N LEU A 147 -11.04 -2.71 -13.64
CA LEU A 147 -11.47 -2.83 -15.04
C LEU A 147 -12.53 -3.92 -15.23
N ILE A 148 -12.41 -5.04 -14.50
CA ILE A 148 -13.25 -6.23 -14.69
C ILE A 148 -14.59 -6.08 -13.98
N LYS A 149 -14.56 -5.57 -12.74
CA LYS A 149 -15.72 -5.39 -11.86
C LYS A 149 -15.60 -4.09 -11.05
N PRO A 150 -15.55 -2.93 -11.73
CA PRO A 150 -15.36 -1.62 -11.08
C PRO A 150 -16.39 -1.36 -9.96
N GLU A 151 -17.61 -1.90 -10.09
CA GLU A 151 -18.70 -1.76 -9.13
C GLU A 151 -18.46 -2.46 -7.79
N GLU A 152 -17.58 -3.47 -7.76
CA GLU A 152 -17.19 -4.18 -6.54
C GLU A 152 -16.02 -3.48 -5.81
N VAL A 153 -15.42 -2.45 -6.43
CA VAL A 153 -14.23 -1.79 -5.91
C VAL A 153 -14.59 -0.55 -5.09
N SER A 154 -13.91 -0.41 -3.95
CA SER A 154 -13.91 0.81 -3.13
C SER A 154 -12.53 1.48 -3.23
N ILE A 155 -12.47 2.74 -3.62
CA ILE A 155 -11.22 3.49 -3.88
C ILE A 155 -11.14 4.73 -2.99
N LYS A 156 -9.95 4.99 -2.44
CA LYS A 156 -9.57 6.21 -1.75
C LYS A 156 -8.73 7.04 -2.71
N ILE A 157 -9.03 8.31 -2.82
CA ILE A 157 -8.10 9.26 -3.46
C ILE A 157 -7.71 10.30 -2.42
N SER A 158 -6.44 10.35 -2.08
CA SER A 158 -5.88 11.37 -1.19
C SER A 158 -5.28 12.49 -2.03
N PHE A 159 -5.65 13.74 -1.79
CA PHE A 159 -5.07 14.93 -2.42
C PHE A 159 -4.38 15.80 -1.38
N MET A 160 -3.25 16.39 -1.76
CA MET A 160 -2.46 17.30 -0.96
C MET A 160 -2.13 18.51 -1.83
N TYR A 161 -2.35 19.71 -1.29
CA TYR A 161 -2.19 20.95 -2.04
C TYR A 161 -1.93 22.16 -1.13
N THR A 162 -1.11 23.09 -1.60
CA THR A 162 -0.70 24.31 -0.85
C THR A 162 -1.71 25.45 -0.91
N HIS A 163 -2.35 25.62 -2.07
CA HIS A 163 -3.28 26.72 -2.29
C HIS A 163 -4.69 26.22 -2.20
N LYS A 164 -5.42 25.98 -3.28
CA LYS A 164 -6.75 25.33 -3.20
C LYS A 164 -7.04 24.50 -4.44
N MET A 165 -7.62 23.35 -4.20
CA MET A 165 -8.32 22.56 -5.22
C MET A 165 -9.75 23.11 -5.38
N SER A 166 -10.20 23.31 -6.63
CA SER A 166 -11.55 23.80 -6.88
C SER A 166 -12.57 22.67 -6.75
N ARG A 167 -13.82 23.02 -6.40
CA ARG A 167 -14.92 22.06 -6.40
C ARG A 167 -15.10 21.40 -7.77
N GLU A 168 -14.93 22.18 -8.85
CA GLU A 168 -15.07 21.69 -10.21
C GLU A 168 -14.02 20.63 -10.57
N GLN A 169 -12.77 20.77 -10.09
CA GLN A 169 -11.74 19.76 -10.27
C GLN A 169 -12.14 18.44 -9.60
N ILE A 170 -12.50 18.48 -8.31
CA ILE A 170 -12.92 17.30 -7.56
C ILE A 170 -14.17 16.67 -8.18
N PHE A 171 -15.16 17.48 -8.52
CA PHE A 171 -16.39 17.01 -9.14
C PHE A 171 -16.13 16.34 -10.49
N SER A 172 -15.23 16.90 -11.30
CA SER A 172 -14.86 16.33 -12.60
C SER A 172 -14.16 14.98 -12.46
N ILE A 173 -13.27 14.85 -11.47
CA ILE A 173 -12.61 13.57 -11.14
C ILE A 173 -13.64 12.54 -10.70
N ILE A 174 -14.52 12.91 -9.77
CA ILE A 174 -15.61 12.06 -9.29
C ILE A 174 -16.48 11.58 -10.45
N LYS A 175 -16.90 12.50 -11.32
CA LYS A 175 -17.73 12.20 -12.49
C LYS A 175 -17.01 11.24 -13.42
N LYS A 176 -15.71 11.46 -13.66
CA LYS A 176 -14.90 10.59 -14.52
C LYS A 176 -14.80 9.17 -13.96
N MET A 177 -14.56 9.03 -12.65
CA MET A 177 -14.52 7.73 -11.95
C MET A 177 -15.88 7.03 -11.97
N LYS A 178 -16.99 7.77 -11.78
CA LYS A 178 -18.35 7.21 -11.91
C LYS A 178 -18.67 6.70 -13.31
N VAL A 179 -18.20 7.39 -14.36
CA VAL A 179 -18.33 6.90 -15.75
C VAL A 179 -17.62 5.56 -15.95
N GLN A 180 -16.57 5.27 -15.17
CA GLN A 180 -15.92 3.96 -15.16
C GLN A 180 -16.68 2.88 -14.36
N GLY A 181 -17.79 3.23 -13.70
CA GLY A 181 -18.61 2.30 -12.93
C GLY A 181 -18.07 1.97 -11.54
N ILE A 182 -17.16 2.78 -10.98
CA ILE A 182 -16.59 2.52 -9.64
C ILE A 182 -17.70 2.50 -8.58
N GLY A 183 -17.69 1.45 -7.74
CA GLY A 183 -18.68 1.22 -6.69
C GLY A 183 -18.67 2.28 -5.60
N ASN A 184 -17.59 2.35 -4.83
CA ASN A 184 -17.42 3.36 -3.78
C ASN A 184 -16.18 4.22 -4.01
N LEU A 185 -16.33 5.52 -3.79
CA LEU A 185 -15.25 6.49 -3.85
C LEU A 185 -15.27 7.34 -2.58
N SER A 186 -14.14 7.39 -1.85
CA SER A 186 -13.91 8.46 -0.87
C SER A 186 -12.66 9.25 -1.23
N ILE A 187 -12.78 10.56 -1.05
CA ILE A 187 -11.74 11.52 -1.35
C ILE A 187 -11.32 12.18 -0.05
N LEU A 188 -10.03 12.12 0.25
CA LEU A 188 -9.41 12.82 1.36
C LEU A 188 -8.62 14.01 0.85
N LEU A 189 -8.84 15.16 1.47
CA LEU A 189 -8.19 16.42 1.13
C LEU A 189 -7.29 16.85 2.29
N TYR A 190 -6.02 17.11 1.97
CA TYR A 190 -4.98 17.54 2.90
C TYR A 190 -4.43 18.91 2.46
N PRO A 191 -5.18 20.01 2.69
CA PRO A 191 -4.66 21.35 2.45
C PRO A 191 -3.44 21.64 3.34
N THR A 192 -2.33 22.07 2.74
CA THR A 192 -1.09 22.45 3.43
C THR A 192 -0.87 23.95 3.38
N VAL A 193 -0.11 24.47 4.33
CA VAL A 193 0.32 25.89 4.34
C VAL A 193 1.44 26.12 3.33
N ASP A 194 2.41 25.21 3.33
CA ASP A 194 3.62 25.25 2.49
C ASP A 194 3.77 23.97 1.67
N SER A 195 4.67 24.00 0.70
CA SER A 195 4.98 22.81 -0.11
C SER A 195 5.51 21.68 0.77
N PRO A 196 4.96 20.46 0.66
CA PRO A 196 5.37 19.33 1.49
C PRO A 196 6.77 18.83 1.12
N ASP A 197 7.44 18.16 2.06
CA ASP A 197 8.66 17.40 1.79
C ASP A 197 8.31 16.19 0.90
N LEU A 198 8.54 16.33 -0.41
CA LEU A 198 8.18 15.32 -1.40
C LEU A 198 8.92 13.98 -1.21
N PRO A 199 10.24 13.94 -0.95
CA PRO A 199 10.92 12.71 -0.55
C PRO A 199 10.26 12.01 0.64
N LEU A 200 10.00 12.74 1.73
CA LEU A 200 9.40 12.16 2.92
C LEU A 200 7.95 11.72 2.68
N LEU A 201 7.18 12.49 1.91
CA LEU A 201 5.83 12.14 1.51
C LEU A 201 5.80 10.85 0.68
N ALA A 202 6.73 10.68 -0.26
CA ALA A 202 6.82 9.48 -1.07
C ALA A 202 7.16 8.23 -0.21
N GLU A 203 7.99 8.41 0.82
CA GLU A 203 8.36 7.34 1.76
C GLU A 203 7.24 6.94 2.74
N LEU A 204 6.45 7.91 3.21
CA LEU A 204 5.42 7.70 4.23
C LEU A 204 4.02 7.44 3.65
N GLY A 205 3.71 8.04 2.50
CA GLY A 205 2.33 8.16 2.02
C GLY A 205 1.56 9.25 2.76
N PHE A 206 0.38 9.60 2.25
CA PHE A 206 -0.33 10.82 2.67
C PHE A 206 -0.82 10.74 4.12
N SER A 207 -1.34 9.58 4.54
CA SER A 207 -1.89 9.41 5.89
C SER A 207 -0.80 9.48 6.96
N GLU A 208 0.29 8.72 6.79
CA GLU A 208 1.40 8.69 7.75
C GLU A 208 2.17 10.03 7.75
N TYR A 209 2.30 10.68 6.59
CA TYR A 209 2.88 12.03 6.52
C TYR A 209 2.03 13.05 7.28
N TYR A 210 0.70 13.05 7.07
CA TYR A 210 -0.21 13.94 7.79
C TYR A 210 -0.12 13.76 9.31
N GLU A 211 -0.10 12.50 9.79
CA GLU A 211 0.01 12.20 11.22
C GLU A 211 1.31 12.71 11.84
N LYS A 212 2.43 12.62 11.11
CA LYS A 212 3.74 13.08 11.61
C LYS A 212 3.95 14.59 11.48
N ASN A 213 3.25 15.25 10.55
CA ASN A 213 3.48 16.65 10.20
C ASN A 213 2.20 17.50 10.31
N THR A 214 1.30 17.18 11.24
CA THR A 214 -0.02 17.87 11.40
C THR A 214 0.06 19.40 11.40
N ASN A 215 1.14 19.99 11.90
CA ASN A 215 1.37 21.43 11.95
C ASN A 215 1.52 22.08 10.56
N GLU A 216 1.89 21.32 9.54
CA GLU A 216 2.04 21.76 8.15
C GLU A 216 0.69 21.83 7.41
N PHE A 217 -0.37 21.29 8.02
CA PHE A 217 -1.70 21.18 7.43
C PHE A 217 -2.66 22.20 8.00
N ILE A 218 -3.50 22.75 7.13
CA ILE A 218 -4.63 23.60 7.51
C ILE A 218 -5.76 22.74 8.11
N GLY A 219 -5.80 21.46 7.73
CA GLY A 219 -6.73 20.46 8.25
C GLY A 219 -6.79 19.23 7.35
N LYS A 220 -7.79 18.38 7.61
CA LYS A 220 -8.17 17.25 6.77
C LYS A 220 -9.67 17.31 6.50
N CYS A 221 -10.06 17.13 5.25
CA CYS A 221 -11.47 16.98 4.88
C CYS A 221 -11.72 15.67 4.16
N GLU A 222 -12.87 15.07 4.40
CA GLU A 222 -13.32 13.85 3.71
C GLU A 222 -14.57 14.14 2.89
N ILE A 223 -14.62 13.57 1.70
CA ILE A 223 -15.76 13.59 0.79
C ILE A 223 -16.13 12.14 0.49
N LEU A 224 -17.27 11.70 1.04
CA LEU A 224 -17.83 10.38 0.79
C LEU A 224 -18.83 10.45 -0.37
N ASN A 225 -18.76 9.53 -1.32
CA ASN A 225 -19.64 9.52 -2.49
C ASN A 225 -20.45 8.23 -2.60
N GLN A 226 -21.25 7.90 -1.58
CA GLN A 226 -22.09 6.71 -1.67
C GLN A 226 -23.32 6.88 -2.58
N GLU A 227 -24.02 8.03 -2.60
CA GLU A 227 -25.26 8.10 -3.42
C GLU A 227 -25.60 9.43 -4.13
N HIS A 228 -25.01 10.59 -3.85
CA HIS A 228 -25.59 11.89 -4.32
C HIS A 228 -24.58 12.87 -4.93
N LEU A 229 -24.05 12.59 -6.13
CA LEU A 229 -23.15 13.53 -6.83
C LEU A 229 -23.38 13.56 -8.36
N ASN A 230 -24.64 13.65 -8.77
CA ASN A 230 -24.98 13.91 -10.19
C ASN A 230 -25.09 15.42 -10.49
N ASP A 231 -25.23 16.26 -9.46
CA ASP A 231 -25.34 17.71 -9.56
C ASP A 231 -24.22 18.39 -8.75
N ILE A 232 -23.57 19.40 -9.33
CA ILE A 232 -22.56 20.23 -8.66
C ILE A 232 -23.20 21.09 -7.57
N ASN A 233 -24.47 21.49 -7.73
CA ASN A 233 -25.21 22.30 -6.76
C ASN A 233 -25.54 21.51 -5.48
N ASP A 234 -25.69 20.17 -5.58
CA ASP A 234 -25.88 19.29 -4.42
C ASP A 234 -24.53 19.01 -3.72
N PHE A 235 -23.42 19.01 -4.47
CA PHE A 235 -22.05 18.96 -3.92
C PHE A 235 -21.63 20.27 -3.22
N GLU A 236 -22.28 21.39 -3.56
CA GLU A 236 -21.96 22.72 -3.04
C GLU A 236 -22.34 22.94 -1.56
N VAL A 237 -23.09 22.03 -0.94
CA VAL A 237 -23.35 22.07 0.51
C VAL A 237 -22.14 21.55 1.30
N GLY A 238 -21.06 22.36 1.31
CA GLY A 238 -20.30 22.63 2.54
C GLY A 238 -19.04 21.81 2.85
N ASN A 239 -18.13 21.56 1.90
CA ASN A 239 -16.74 21.22 2.27
C ASN A 239 -15.85 22.48 2.32
N SER A 240 -15.49 22.94 3.52
CA SER A 240 -14.67 24.14 3.74
C SER A 240 -13.25 24.05 3.16
N CYS A 241 -12.78 22.84 2.83
CA CYS A 241 -11.48 22.64 2.21
C CYS A 241 -11.43 23.03 0.71
N LEU A 242 -12.57 23.24 0.05
CA LEU A 242 -12.65 23.53 -1.40
C LEU A 242 -13.09 24.97 -1.70
N ARG A 243 -12.67 25.51 -2.86
CA ARG A 243 -13.17 26.81 -3.40
C ARG A 243 -14.39 26.64 -4.28
N ASP A 244 -15.25 27.67 -4.30
CA ASP A 244 -16.43 27.70 -5.19
C ASP A 244 -16.00 27.73 -6.66
N LYS A 245 -14.84 28.33 -6.96
CA LYS A 245 -14.19 28.41 -8.27
C LYS A 245 -12.67 28.50 -8.10
#